data_AF-A0A327J5F5-F1
#
_entry.id   AF-A0A327J5F5-F1
#
_cell.length_a   1.000
_cell.length_b   1.000
_cell.length_c   1.000
_cell.angle_alpha   90.00
_cell.angle_beta   90.00
_cell.angle_gamma   90.00
#
_symmetry.space_group_name_H-M   'P 1'
#
loop_
_entity.id
_entity.type
_entity.pdbx_description
1 polymer ?
#
loop_
_entity_poly.entity_id
_entity_poly.type
_entity_poly.pdbx_seq_one_letter_code
_entity_poly.pdbx_strand_id
1 'polypeptide(L)'
;MHVQRIMAATPVSTVAKVQNTNKLDSKAQEAKVSNPFDEKNSSRASQIARNYFMGAQMVNFTGFPCSTSNFKVKELEDMPCTCCGRPMMTNKQTDEFALRAGKAVGEDLNQVLEDNMPYFRAEEKAIVHYIQKQTKNMPDATLTTAISRTNADPAQILRDEQIDVLKRTSEKSKELLGEKNIVQGLCERELAKTFGVGVNERRRPKSGVGSRFNRTDFLSQIVDTEKKGVAHKDVHKILDVAVQLPESEKIISKMLSDYGHGGSDVRFAKRLIQKAVVTAEHIHPKSKGGPNATNNYMGECQECNGSRGNMSYDEWMKRYPNMPDNIQVNADAVTEEIIKGKIGGNYDDYPVDLKDAIERETGGKVVLTVKNPEEIDKAREERGLPKPKADLKEKANAAGGYQGSYRGNAELDAATGSKRGKKSEKTQKSEAPAQPTRTGKSKKKGKKHIMRDFSELAQAQQQKQEAQAA
;
A
#
# COMPACT_ATOMS: atom_id res chain seq x y z
N MET A 1 -17.54 0.68 -23.73
CA MET A 1 -16.34 -0.16 -23.50
C MET A 1 -16.77 -1.38 -22.71
N HIS A 2 -16.66 -2.56 -23.32
CA HIS A 2 -17.02 -3.85 -22.71
C HIS A 2 -15.73 -4.50 -22.21
N VAL A 3 -15.58 -4.65 -20.90
CA VAL A 3 -14.65 -5.62 -20.34
C VAL A 3 -15.31 -6.98 -20.51
N GLN A 4 -14.83 -7.76 -21.47
CA GLN A 4 -15.40 -9.06 -21.80
C GLN A 4 -14.70 -10.14 -20.96
N ARG A 5 -15.30 -10.56 -19.85
CA ARG A 5 -14.91 -11.79 -19.18
C ARG A 5 -15.55 -12.96 -19.93
N ILE A 6 -14.73 -13.78 -20.59
CA ILE A 6 -15.14 -15.05 -21.16
C ILE A 6 -15.49 -15.99 -19.99
N MET A 7 -16.76 -16.36 -19.87
CA MET A 7 -17.19 -17.44 -18.98
C MET A 7 -16.75 -18.78 -19.56
N ALA A 8 -15.77 -19.44 -18.94
CA ALA A 8 -15.52 -20.85 -19.18
C ALA A 8 -16.35 -21.68 -18.19
N ALA A 9 -17.53 -22.11 -18.64
CA ALA A 9 -18.20 -23.27 -18.08
C ALA A 9 -17.63 -24.52 -18.76
N THR A 10 -17.03 -25.43 -18.00
CA THR A 10 -16.81 -26.81 -18.44
C THR A 10 -17.36 -27.79 -17.39
N PRO A 11 -18.08 -28.84 -17.82
CA PRO A 11 -18.75 -29.77 -16.93
C PRO A 11 -17.76 -30.72 -16.24
N VAL A 12 -18.10 -31.07 -15.00
CA VAL A 12 -17.43 -32.09 -14.19
C VAL A 12 -17.71 -33.46 -14.82
N SER A 13 -16.71 -34.07 -15.45
CA SER A 13 -16.74 -35.49 -15.82
C SER A 13 -16.27 -36.33 -14.63
N THR A 14 -17.16 -37.22 -14.20
CA THR A 14 -16.95 -38.27 -13.19
C THR A 14 -15.75 -39.15 -13.51
N VAL A 15 -14.78 -39.22 -12.60
CA VAL A 15 -13.65 -40.16 -12.68
C VAL A 15 -14.07 -41.49 -12.06
N ALA A 16 -14.15 -42.53 -12.90
CA ALA A 16 -14.29 -43.91 -12.49
C ALA A 16 -12.98 -44.43 -11.89
N LYS A 17 -13.08 -45.12 -10.75
CA LYS A 17 -11.98 -45.88 -10.12
C LYS A 17 -11.59 -47.04 -11.05
N VAL A 18 -10.32 -47.11 -11.42
CA VAL A 18 -9.70 -48.35 -11.89
C VAL A 18 -8.54 -48.67 -10.96
N GLN A 19 -8.74 -49.71 -10.15
CA GLN A 19 -7.69 -50.39 -9.41
C GLN A 19 -6.85 -51.16 -10.43
N ASN A 20 -5.53 -51.00 -10.37
CA ASN A 20 -4.63 -51.93 -11.04
C ASN A 20 -3.61 -52.43 -10.02
N THR A 21 -3.87 -53.64 -9.53
CA THR A 21 -2.94 -54.46 -8.76
C THR A 21 -1.99 -55.15 -9.72
N ASN A 22 -0.68 -55.02 -9.52
CA ASN A 22 0.23 -56.17 -9.61
C ASN A 22 1.56 -55.86 -8.91
N LYS A 23 1.89 -56.76 -7.96
CA LYS A 23 3.18 -56.91 -7.30
C LYS A 23 4.23 -57.40 -8.32
N LEU A 24 5.49 -57.00 -8.15
CA LEU A 24 6.57 -57.92 -7.73
C LEU A 24 7.92 -57.19 -7.54
N ASP A 25 8.49 -57.51 -6.37
CA ASP A 25 9.88 -57.70 -5.99
C ASP A 25 10.91 -56.59 -5.76
N SER A 26 11.40 -56.68 -4.53
CA SER A 26 12.49 -56.02 -3.83
C SER A 26 13.88 -56.51 -4.26
N LYS A 27 14.79 -55.57 -4.51
CA LYS A 27 16.18 -55.48 -4.00
C LYS A 27 17.03 -54.66 -5.00
N ALA A 28 17.36 -53.41 -4.65
CA ALA A 28 18.64 -52.78 -5.01
C ALA A 28 18.78 -51.42 -4.30
N GLN A 29 19.56 -51.43 -3.22
CA GLN A 29 20.50 -50.40 -2.76
C GLN A 29 20.10 -48.91 -2.81
N GLU A 30 19.93 -48.35 -1.60
CA GLU A 30 19.99 -46.92 -1.30
C GLU A 30 21.37 -46.35 -1.67
N ALA A 31 21.45 -45.69 -2.83
CA ALA A 31 22.53 -44.76 -3.11
C ALA A 31 22.18 -43.40 -2.50
N LYS A 32 22.86 -43.04 -1.40
CA LYS A 32 22.92 -41.66 -0.89
C LYS A 32 23.45 -40.75 -1.99
N VAL A 33 22.56 -39.99 -2.65
CA VAL A 33 22.96 -38.86 -3.48
C VAL A 33 23.17 -37.67 -2.56
N SER A 34 24.43 -37.36 -2.27
CA SER A 34 24.81 -36.14 -1.57
C SER A 34 24.55 -34.93 -2.47
N ASN A 35 23.73 -33.98 -2.00
CA ASN A 35 23.63 -32.65 -2.61
C ASN A 35 25.03 -32.03 -2.70
N PRO A 36 25.49 -31.56 -3.87
CA PRO A 36 26.86 -31.05 -4.03
C PRO A 36 27.00 -29.57 -3.60
N PHE A 37 26.20 -29.11 -2.64
CA PHE A 37 26.28 -27.73 -2.15
C PHE A 37 26.53 -27.71 -0.65
N ASP A 38 27.81 -27.71 -0.30
CA ASP A 38 28.30 -27.36 1.04
C ASP A 38 28.02 -25.87 1.32
N GLU A 39 27.27 -25.59 2.38
CA GLU A 39 26.74 -24.27 2.76
C GLU A 39 27.80 -23.24 3.24
N LYS A 40 29.11 -23.49 3.00
CA LYS A 40 30.19 -22.69 3.58
C LYS A 40 31.13 -21.99 2.61
N ASN A 41 30.81 -21.89 1.31
CA ASN A 41 31.60 -21.07 0.38
C ASN A 41 30.74 -20.28 -0.62
N SER A 42 30.22 -19.13 -0.18
CA SER A 42 29.56 -18.16 -1.05
C SER A 42 30.60 -17.33 -1.83
N SER A 43 31.19 -17.91 -2.88
CA SER A 43 32.01 -17.14 -3.82
C SER A 43 31.16 -16.63 -4.99
N ARG A 44 31.61 -15.55 -5.62
CA ARG A 44 31.02 -14.89 -6.81
C ARG A 44 30.63 -15.87 -7.93
N ALA A 45 31.25 -17.05 -7.99
CA ALA A 45 30.93 -18.12 -8.92
C ALA A 45 29.57 -18.79 -8.66
N SER A 46 29.12 -18.93 -7.40
CA SER A 46 27.78 -19.48 -7.08
C SER A 46 26.66 -18.48 -7.41
N GLN A 47 26.95 -17.18 -7.35
CA GLN A 47 26.06 -16.13 -7.84
C GLN A 47 25.99 -16.10 -9.37
N ILE A 48 27.12 -16.25 -10.06
CA ILE A 48 27.14 -16.33 -11.53
C ILE A 48 26.42 -17.59 -12.01
N ALA A 49 26.65 -18.75 -11.38
CA ALA A 49 25.95 -20.00 -11.71
C ALA A 49 24.45 -19.93 -11.40
N ARG A 50 24.02 -19.30 -10.28
CA ARG A 50 22.60 -19.00 -10.03
C ARG A 50 22.02 -18.08 -11.10
N ASN A 51 22.72 -17.01 -11.47
CA ASN A 51 22.26 -16.08 -12.51
C ASN A 51 22.20 -16.75 -13.89
N TYR A 52 23.08 -17.72 -14.17
CA TYR A 52 23.11 -18.46 -15.42
C TYR A 52 21.99 -19.51 -15.51
N PHE A 53 21.72 -20.24 -14.41
CA PHE A 53 20.62 -21.20 -14.34
C PHE A 53 19.25 -20.52 -14.24
N MET A 54 19.15 -19.39 -13.55
CA MET A 54 17.94 -18.55 -13.59
C MET A 54 17.77 -17.92 -14.98
N GLY A 55 18.86 -17.56 -15.66
CA GLY A 55 18.86 -17.06 -17.04
C GLY A 55 18.25 -18.02 -18.07
N ALA A 56 18.42 -19.34 -17.88
CA ALA A 56 17.82 -20.36 -18.74
C ALA A 56 16.31 -20.60 -18.47
N GLN A 57 15.77 -20.08 -17.35
CA GLN A 57 14.34 -20.05 -17.06
C GLN A 57 13.77 -18.62 -17.08
N MET A 58 14.57 -17.60 -17.45
CA MET A 58 14.09 -16.23 -17.61
C MET A 58 13.30 -16.11 -18.90
N VAL A 59 12.01 -16.37 -18.75
CA VAL A 59 10.90 -15.79 -19.50
C VAL A 59 11.30 -14.41 -20.04
N ASN A 60 11.14 -14.16 -21.35
CA ASN A 60 11.52 -12.89 -22.00
C ASN A 60 10.91 -11.68 -21.25
N PHE A 61 11.72 -11.02 -20.43
CA PHE A 61 11.40 -9.76 -19.77
C PHE A 61 11.97 -8.63 -20.65
N THR A 62 11.12 -7.97 -21.43
CA THR A 62 11.47 -6.87 -22.37
C THR A 62 11.76 -5.54 -21.68
N GLY A 63 11.22 -5.32 -20.48
CA GLY A 63 11.46 -4.12 -19.67
C GLY A 63 12.91 -3.98 -19.21
N PHE A 64 13.29 -2.74 -18.87
CA PHE A 64 14.67 -2.42 -18.52
C PHE A 64 14.91 -2.49 -17.00
N PRO A 65 16.15 -2.80 -16.57
CA PRO A 65 16.50 -2.85 -15.15
C PRO A 65 16.25 -1.51 -14.46
N CYS A 66 15.52 -1.54 -13.34
CA CYS A 66 15.14 -0.35 -12.58
C CYS A 66 14.95 -0.74 -11.12
N SER A 67 15.44 0.05 -10.16
CA SER A 67 15.08 -0.13 -8.75
C SER A 67 13.71 0.47 -8.44
N THR A 68 13.09 0.05 -7.33
CA THR A 68 11.83 0.65 -6.85
C THR A 68 11.93 2.15 -6.55
N SER A 69 13.13 2.67 -6.29
CA SER A 69 13.39 4.09 -6.09
C SER A 69 13.37 4.91 -7.37
N ASN A 70 13.68 4.29 -8.51
CA ASN A 70 13.87 4.98 -9.80
C ASN A 70 12.68 4.80 -10.73
N PHE A 71 11.68 4.02 -10.32
CA PHE A 71 10.49 3.77 -11.11
C PHE A 71 9.70 5.07 -11.32
N LYS A 72 9.69 5.58 -12.55
CA LYS A 72 9.23 6.94 -12.89
C LYS A 72 7.74 7.17 -12.72
N VAL A 73 6.93 6.11 -12.78
CA VAL A 73 5.49 6.21 -12.50
C VAL A 73 5.24 6.76 -11.08
N LYS A 74 6.17 6.60 -10.13
CA LYS A 74 6.08 7.20 -8.79
C LYS A 74 6.29 8.71 -8.73
N GLU A 75 6.79 9.29 -9.82
CA GLU A 75 7.00 10.74 -9.94
C GLU A 75 5.77 11.42 -10.57
N LEU A 76 4.84 10.64 -11.11
CA LEU A 76 3.59 11.15 -11.68
C LEU A 76 2.60 11.50 -10.56
N GLU A 77 2.05 12.71 -10.64
CA GLU A 77 1.05 13.20 -9.71
C GLU A 77 -0.33 12.63 -10.04
N ASP A 78 -1.13 12.37 -9.01
CA ASP A 78 -2.55 12.01 -9.08
C ASP A 78 -2.87 10.72 -9.84
N MET A 79 -1.86 9.86 -10.04
CA MET A 79 -2.07 8.55 -10.64
C MET A 79 -3.04 7.73 -9.80
N PRO A 80 -4.05 7.08 -10.41
CA PRO A 80 -4.99 6.23 -9.70
C PRO A 80 -4.27 4.96 -9.23
N CYS A 81 -4.50 4.54 -7.99
CA CYS A 81 -3.92 3.31 -7.45
C CYS A 81 -4.45 2.09 -8.23
N THR A 82 -3.56 1.20 -8.69
CA THR A 82 -3.96 -0.04 -9.39
C THR A 82 -4.86 -0.95 -8.56
N CYS A 83 -4.81 -0.87 -7.24
CA CYS A 83 -5.63 -1.68 -6.35
C CYS A 83 -6.98 -1.02 -6.02
N CYS A 84 -6.94 0.14 -5.36
CA CYS A 84 -8.15 0.78 -4.83
C CYS A 84 -8.74 1.88 -5.73
N GLY A 85 -8.10 2.21 -6.86
CA GLY A 85 -8.56 3.21 -7.84
C GLY A 85 -8.37 4.66 -7.38
N ARG A 86 -8.14 4.89 -6.08
CA ARG A 86 -8.01 6.22 -5.50
C ARG A 86 -6.74 6.94 -5.96
N PRO A 87 -6.76 8.27 -6.11
CA PRO A 87 -5.58 9.01 -6.50
C PRO A 87 -4.46 8.84 -5.46
N MET A 88 -3.23 8.86 -5.97
CA MET A 88 -2.01 8.75 -5.20
C MET A 88 -1.26 10.08 -5.20
N MET A 89 -0.46 10.29 -4.16
CA MET A 89 0.36 11.49 -4.03
C MET A 89 1.83 11.15 -4.17
N THR A 90 2.60 12.10 -4.71
CA THR A 90 4.06 12.05 -4.62
C THR A 90 4.51 12.41 -3.20
N ASN A 91 5.78 12.13 -2.87
CA ASN A 91 6.37 12.57 -1.60
C ASN A 91 6.35 14.10 -1.46
N LYS A 92 6.49 14.82 -2.58
CA LYS A 92 6.41 16.28 -2.63
C LYS A 92 5.02 16.78 -2.22
N GLN A 93 3.97 16.30 -2.90
CA GLN A 93 2.58 16.70 -2.60
C GLN A 93 2.22 16.39 -1.14
N THR A 94 2.66 15.24 -0.60
CA THR A 94 2.39 14.90 0.80
C THR A 94 3.17 15.76 1.81
N ASP A 95 4.37 16.22 1.48
CA ASP A 95 5.12 17.17 2.32
C ASP A 95 4.46 18.55 2.33
N GLU A 96 4.01 19.02 1.16
CA GLU A 96 3.27 20.28 0.99
C GLU A 96 1.94 20.27 1.76
N PHE A 97 1.16 19.19 1.64
CA PHE A 97 -0.06 19.00 2.43
C PHE A 97 0.22 19.08 3.93
N ALA A 98 1.24 18.37 4.41
CA ALA A 98 1.54 18.29 5.84
C ALA A 98 1.91 19.65 6.44
N LEU A 99 2.68 20.46 5.69
CA LEU A 99 3.05 21.82 6.11
C LEU A 99 1.84 22.76 6.10
N ARG A 100 0.97 22.67 5.09
CA ARG A 100 -0.23 23.51 4.99
C ARG A 100 -1.23 23.18 6.09
N ALA A 101 -1.63 21.90 6.19
CA ALA A 101 -2.58 21.44 7.20
C ALA A 101 -2.06 21.63 8.63
N GLY A 102 -0.75 21.46 8.85
CA GLY A 102 -0.15 21.64 10.17
C GLY A 102 -0.07 23.09 10.68
N LYS A 103 -0.32 24.08 9.81
CA LYS A 103 -0.40 25.51 10.17
C LYS A 103 -1.83 26.05 10.17
N ALA A 104 -2.76 25.33 9.56
CA ALA A 104 -4.15 25.74 9.39
C ALA A 104 -4.96 25.53 10.68
N VAL A 105 -6.00 26.34 10.86
CA VAL A 105 -6.96 26.26 11.97
C VAL A 105 -8.39 26.46 11.48
N GLY A 106 -9.36 25.96 12.24
CA GLY A 106 -10.79 26.25 12.04
C GLY A 106 -11.25 25.99 10.60
N GLU A 107 -11.77 27.03 9.95
CA GLU A 107 -12.29 26.98 8.58
C GLU A 107 -11.19 26.72 7.53
N ASP A 108 -10.01 27.33 7.67
CA ASP A 108 -8.88 27.08 6.76
C ASP A 108 -8.44 25.61 6.86
N LEU A 109 -8.37 25.06 8.09
CA LEU A 109 -8.08 23.64 8.26
C LEU A 109 -9.13 22.76 7.57
N ASN A 110 -10.42 23.08 7.72
CA ASN A 110 -11.49 22.35 7.06
C ASN A 110 -11.36 22.38 5.53
N GLN A 111 -11.03 23.53 4.96
CA GLN A 111 -10.85 23.66 3.52
C GLN A 111 -9.65 22.85 3.05
N VAL A 112 -8.52 22.90 3.76
CA VAL A 112 -7.33 22.10 3.42
C VAL A 112 -7.63 20.61 3.46
N LEU A 113 -8.39 20.15 4.45
CA LEU A 113 -8.83 18.76 4.56
C LEU A 113 -9.80 18.38 3.43
N GLU A 114 -10.75 19.26 3.10
CA GLU A 114 -11.73 19.01 2.03
C GLU A 114 -11.05 18.91 0.66
N ASP A 115 -10.15 19.84 0.34
CA ASP A 115 -9.36 19.87 -0.90
C ASP A 115 -8.57 18.55 -1.11
N ASN A 116 -8.22 17.86 -0.03
CA ASN A 116 -7.41 16.63 -0.05
C ASN A 116 -8.21 15.35 0.26
N MET A 117 -9.54 15.46 0.38
CA MET A 117 -10.43 14.34 0.69
C MET A 117 -10.28 13.11 -0.24
N PRO A 118 -10.02 13.26 -1.56
CA PRO A 118 -9.80 12.12 -2.44
C PRO A 118 -8.64 11.21 -2.04
N TYR A 119 -7.63 11.74 -1.33
CA TYR A 119 -6.41 11.01 -1.00
C TYR A 119 -6.48 10.28 0.36
N PHE A 120 -7.28 10.72 1.33
CA PHE A 120 -7.31 10.09 2.67
C PHE A 120 -7.84 8.66 2.66
N ARG A 121 -7.02 7.68 3.01
CA ARG A 121 -7.42 6.26 3.09
C ARG A 121 -8.50 6.01 4.14
N ALA A 122 -9.13 4.84 4.13
CA ALA A 122 -10.43 4.62 4.77
C ALA A 122 -10.45 5.03 6.26
N GLU A 123 -9.47 4.58 7.06
CA GLU A 123 -9.39 4.98 8.47
C GLU A 123 -8.99 6.45 8.66
N GLU A 124 -8.10 6.97 7.82
CA GLU A 124 -7.70 8.37 7.86
C GLU A 124 -8.85 9.32 7.51
N LYS A 125 -9.73 8.91 6.58
CA LYS A 125 -10.94 9.65 6.20
C LYS A 125 -11.94 9.73 7.35
N ALA A 126 -12.11 8.63 8.09
CA ALA A 126 -12.94 8.61 9.30
C ALA A 126 -12.46 9.65 10.32
N ILE A 127 -11.13 9.74 10.54
CA ILE A 127 -10.53 10.73 11.43
C ILE A 127 -10.72 12.15 10.89
N VAL A 128 -10.55 12.36 9.59
CA VAL A 128 -10.72 13.69 8.95
C VAL A 128 -12.16 14.18 9.05
N HIS A 129 -13.15 13.35 8.71
CA HIS A 129 -14.56 13.71 8.88
C HIS A 129 -14.91 14.00 10.34
N TYR A 130 -14.33 13.25 11.28
CA TYR A 130 -14.48 13.55 12.70
C TYR A 130 -13.92 14.94 13.03
N ILE A 131 -12.68 15.24 12.62
CA ILE A 131 -12.04 16.56 12.82
C ILE A 131 -12.90 17.67 12.22
N GLN A 132 -13.34 17.54 10.97
CA GLN A 132 -14.19 18.52 10.29
C GLN A 132 -15.54 18.74 11.00
N LYS A 133 -16.08 17.72 11.66
CA LYS A 133 -17.28 17.87 12.49
C LYS A 133 -17.00 18.67 13.76
N GLN A 134 -15.83 18.48 14.38
CA GLN A 134 -15.45 19.16 15.62
C GLN A 134 -15.10 20.64 15.40
N THR A 135 -14.36 20.94 14.34
CA THR A 135 -13.92 22.31 13.99
C THR A 135 -15.08 23.26 13.69
N LYS A 136 -16.26 22.76 13.27
CA LYS A 136 -17.47 23.58 13.10
C LYS A 136 -17.86 24.37 14.36
N ASN A 137 -17.54 23.84 15.54
CA ASN A 137 -17.84 24.47 16.83
C ASN A 137 -16.58 25.01 17.53
N MET A 138 -15.42 24.95 16.88
CA MET A 138 -14.13 25.37 17.44
C MET A 138 -13.30 26.09 16.35
N PRO A 139 -13.51 27.39 16.15
CA PRO A 139 -12.87 28.14 15.07
C PRO A 139 -11.34 28.29 15.24
N ASP A 140 -10.81 28.04 16.45
CA ASP A 140 -9.38 28.05 16.75
C ASP A 140 -8.75 26.64 16.70
N ALA A 141 -9.52 25.59 16.39
CA ALA A 141 -9.03 24.23 16.44
C ALA A 141 -8.04 23.92 15.30
N THR A 142 -6.86 23.46 15.69
CA THR A 142 -5.89 22.69 14.89
C THR A 142 -6.29 21.20 14.82
N LEU A 143 -5.53 20.39 14.07
CA LEU A 143 -5.71 18.93 14.00
C LEU A 143 -5.68 18.26 15.38
N THR A 144 -4.67 18.57 16.20
CA THR A 144 -4.47 17.99 17.53
C THR A 144 -5.48 18.51 18.54
N THR A 145 -5.88 19.78 18.46
CA THR A 145 -6.88 20.34 19.40
C THR A 145 -8.30 19.87 19.07
N ALA A 146 -8.62 19.66 17.79
CA ALA A 146 -9.87 19.04 17.38
C ALA A 146 -10.06 17.62 17.92
N ILE A 147 -8.96 16.89 18.16
CA ILE A 147 -8.99 15.58 18.83
C ILE A 147 -8.93 15.75 20.35
N SER A 148 -7.92 16.41 20.89
CA SER A 148 -7.63 16.43 22.33
C SER A 148 -8.65 17.18 23.19
N ARG A 149 -9.38 18.16 22.63
CA ARG A 149 -10.48 18.85 23.32
C ARG A 149 -11.79 18.04 23.29
N THR A 150 -11.77 16.88 22.66
CA THR A 150 -12.92 16.00 22.52
C THR A 150 -12.58 14.64 23.11
N ASN A 151 -13.56 13.97 23.73
CA ASN A 151 -13.40 12.57 24.14
C ASN A 151 -13.58 11.68 22.89
N ALA A 152 -12.63 11.78 21.95
CA ALA A 152 -12.69 11.07 20.68
C ALA A 152 -12.72 9.55 20.92
N ASP A 153 -13.85 8.93 20.60
CA ASP A 153 -14.04 7.48 20.71
C ASP A 153 -13.73 6.82 19.34
N PRO A 154 -12.63 6.04 19.23
CA PRO A 154 -12.27 5.35 18.00
C PRO A 154 -13.37 4.44 17.46
N ALA A 155 -14.14 3.79 18.34
CA ALA A 155 -15.21 2.87 17.93
C ALA A 155 -16.39 3.65 17.32
N GLN A 156 -16.73 4.80 17.90
CA GLN A 156 -17.76 5.68 17.33
C GLN A 156 -17.30 6.30 16.02
N ILE A 157 -16.04 6.74 15.90
CA ILE A 157 -15.48 7.29 14.66
C ILE A 157 -15.54 6.25 13.53
N LEU A 158 -15.12 5.00 13.81
CA LEU A 158 -15.22 3.91 12.85
C LEU A 158 -16.67 3.67 12.42
N ARG A 159 -17.58 3.58 13.41
CA ARG A 159 -19.01 3.32 13.19
C ARG A 159 -19.64 4.40 12.32
N ASP A 160 -19.38 5.67 12.62
CA ASP A 160 -19.95 6.80 11.89
C ASP A 160 -19.51 6.78 10.42
N GLU A 161 -18.22 6.51 10.15
CA GLU A 161 -17.71 6.42 8.78
C GLU A 161 -18.26 5.20 8.04
N GLN A 162 -18.39 4.04 8.69
CA GLN A 162 -19.01 2.86 8.05
C GLN A 162 -20.46 3.15 7.65
N ILE A 163 -21.24 3.81 8.50
CA ILE A 163 -22.61 4.23 8.20
C ILE A 163 -22.62 5.21 7.02
N ASP A 164 -21.72 6.20 7.02
CA ASP A 164 -21.63 7.19 5.94
C ASP A 164 -21.30 6.53 4.59
N VAL A 165 -20.27 5.68 4.54
CA VAL A 165 -19.88 4.98 3.30
C VAL A 165 -21.02 4.08 2.80
N LEU A 166 -21.73 3.36 3.69
CA LEU A 166 -22.90 2.55 3.30
C LEU A 166 -24.02 3.41 2.71
N LYS A 167 -24.30 4.59 3.29
CA LYS A 167 -25.27 5.53 2.73
C LYS A 167 -24.84 6.05 1.37
N ARG A 168 -23.59 6.48 1.22
CA ARG A 168 -23.04 6.92 -0.08
C ARG A 168 -23.06 5.81 -1.13
N THR A 169 -22.79 4.57 -0.73
CA THR A 169 -22.88 3.40 -1.62
C THR A 169 -24.34 3.18 -2.07
N SER A 170 -25.28 3.30 -1.14
CA SER A 170 -26.72 3.23 -1.45
C SER A 170 -27.13 4.35 -2.42
N GLU A 171 -26.76 5.60 -2.17
CA GLU A 171 -27.07 6.72 -3.06
C GLU A 171 -26.43 6.56 -4.45
N LYS A 172 -25.16 6.13 -4.53
CA LYS A 172 -24.50 5.84 -5.81
C LYS A 172 -25.22 4.71 -6.56
N SER A 173 -25.70 3.68 -5.85
CA SER A 173 -26.48 2.62 -6.49
C SER A 173 -27.81 3.13 -7.02
N LYS A 174 -28.47 4.04 -6.31
CA LYS A 174 -29.72 4.66 -6.72
C LYS A 174 -29.55 5.55 -7.94
N GLU A 175 -28.46 6.32 -7.99
CA GLU A 175 -28.08 7.13 -9.16
C GLU A 175 -27.95 6.28 -10.43
N LEU A 176 -27.35 5.09 -10.32
CA LEU A 176 -27.03 4.23 -11.47
C LEU A 176 -28.14 3.24 -11.83
N LEU A 177 -28.86 2.71 -10.83
CA LEU A 177 -29.79 1.58 -10.98
C LEU A 177 -31.24 1.95 -10.70
N GLY A 178 -31.50 3.19 -10.27
CA GLY A 178 -32.81 3.65 -9.81
C GLY A 178 -33.13 3.24 -8.36
N GLU A 179 -34.30 3.67 -7.91
CA GLU A 179 -34.82 3.43 -6.56
C GLU A 179 -35.10 1.94 -6.28
N LYS A 180 -35.01 1.55 -5.02
CA LYS A 180 -35.32 0.19 -4.51
C LYS A 180 -34.54 -0.92 -5.23
N ASN A 181 -33.32 -0.62 -5.64
CA ASN A 181 -32.45 -1.59 -6.32
C ASN A 181 -31.81 -2.59 -5.34
N ILE A 182 -31.20 -3.64 -5.88
CA ILE A 182 -30.62 -4.72 -5.08
C ILE A 182 -29.48 -4.29 -4.16
N VAL A 183 -28.65 -3.33 -4.59
CA VAL A 183 -27.51 -2.81 -3.81
C VAL A 183 -27.99 -1.90 -2.69
N GLN A 184 -29.00 -1.06 -2.95
CA GLN A 184 -29.69 -0.32 -1.90
C GLN A 184 -30.20 -1.27 -0.81
N GLY A 185 -30.88 -2.36 -1.19
CA GLY A 185 -31.34 -3.37 -0.25
C GLY A 185 -30.21 -4.08 0.52
N LEU A 186 -29.02 -4.24 -0.08
CA LEU A 186 -27.83 -4.73 0.62
C LEU A 186 -27.36 -3.73 1.69
N CYS A 187 -27.24 -2.45 1.32
CA CYS A 187 -26.81 -1.39 2.24
C CYS A 187 -27.79 -1.24 3.41
N GLU A 188 -29.10 -1.21 3.15
CA GLU A 188 -30.15 -1.10 4.16
C GLU A 188 -30.13 -2.28 5.14
N ARG A 189 -29.90 -3.50 4.65
CA ARG A 189 -29.78 -4.68 5.52
C ARG A 189 -28.57 -4.58 6.44
N GLU A 190 -27.40 -4.17 5.93
CA GLU A 190 -26.20 -4.00 6.75
C GLU A 190 -26.36 -2.85 7.75
N LEU A 191 -26.95 -1.73 7.34
CA LEU A 191 -27.31 -0.61 8.21
C LEU A 191 -28.21 -1.05 9.37
N ALA A 192 -29.26 -1.83 9.10
CA ALA A 192 -30.18 -2.31 10.12
C ALA A 192 -29.54 -3.37 11.04
N LYS A 193 -28.89 -4.38 10.47
CA LYS A 193 -28.32 -5.52 11.20
C LYS A 193 -27.12 -5.13 12.05
N THR A 194 -26.16 -4.42 11.47
CA THR A 194 -24.88 -4.12 12.11
C THR A 194 -24.96 -2.86 12.97
N PHE A 195 -25.72 -1.86 12.51
CA PHE A 195 -25.72 -0.52 13.10
C PHE A 195 -27.05 -0.11 13.75
N GLY A 196 -28.14 -0.88 13.57
CA GLY A 196 -29.45 -0.55 14.11
C GLY A 196 -30.12 0.66 13.42
N VAL A 197 -29.61 1.11 12.27
CA VAL A 197 -30.12 2.26 11.53
C VAL A 197 -31.35 1.86 10.72
N GLY A 198 -32.41 2.67 10.75
CA GLY A 198 -33.65 2.41 10.00
C GLY A 198 -34.58 1.37 10.63
N VAL A 199 -34.27 0.90 11.83
CA VAL A 199 -35.14 0.00 12.61
C VAL A 199 -36.20 0.84 13.34
N ASN A 200 -37.46 0.74 12.92
CA ASN A 200 -38.58 1.19 13.76
C ASN A 200 -38.58 0.35 15.05
N GLU A 201 -38.80 0.95 16.22
CA GLU A 201 -38.76 0.28 17.55
C GLU A 201 -39.59 -1.04 17.60
N ARG A 202 -40.61 -1.17 16.74
CA ARG A 202 -41.50 -2.34 16.61
C ARG A 202 -40.93 -3.51 15.80
N ARG A 203 -39.79 -3.35 15.12
CA ARG A 203 -39.10 -4.35 14.27
C ARG A 203 -37.65 -4.57 14.70
N ARG A 204 -37.38 -4.48 16.00
CA ARG A 204 -36.06 -4.81 16.57
C ARG A 204 -35.61 -6.18 16.02
N PRO A 205 -34.44 -6.28 15.35
CA PRO A 205 -33.96 -7.56 14.83
C PRO A 205 -33.94 -8.58 15.97
N LYS A 206 -34.63 -9.72 15.80
CA LYS A 206 -34.80 -10.75 16.84
C LYS A 206 -33.49 -11.40 17.29
N SER A 207 -32.39 -11.13 16.59
CA SER A 207 -31.02 -11.49 16.95
C SER A 207 -30.06 -10.75 16.01
N GLY A 208 -28.89 -10.34 16.49
CA GLY A 208 -27.79 -9.88 15.62
C GLY A 208 -27.47 -8.38 15.57
N VAL A 209 -28.17 -7.52 16.32
CA VAL A 209 -27.70 -6.13 16.53
C VAL A 209 -26.35 -6.19 17.27
N GLY A 210 -25.29 -5.74 16.61
CA GLY A 210 -23.92 -5.85 17.12
C GLY A 210 -23.06 -6.96 16.48
N SER A 211 -23.52 -7.60 15.39
CA SER A 211 -22.61 -8.44 14.59
C SER A 211 -21.46 -7.59 14.03
N ARG A 212 -20.23 -8.08 14.07
CA ARG A 212 -19.09 -7.40 13.43
C ARG A 212 -19.34 -7.27 11.93
N PHE A 213 -19.18 -6.07 11.39
CA PHE A 213 -19.21 -5.81 9.96
C PHE A 213 -18.11 -6.61 9.25
N ASN A 214 -18.43 -7.29 8.15
CA ASN A 214 -17.44 -7.94 7.30
C ASN A 214 -17.45 -7.26 5.92
N ARG A 215 -16.44 -6.43 5.67
CA ARG A 215 -16.31 -5.69 4.41
C ARG A 215 -16.12 -6.62 3.23
N THR A 216 -15.29 -7.66 3.35
CA THR A 216 -15.01 -8.58 2.24
C THR A 216 -16.28 -9.31 1.80
N ASP A 217 -17.08 -9.78 2.76
CA ASP A 217 -18.37 -10.41 2.46
C ASP A 217 -19.35 -9.43 1.82
N PHE A 218 -19.43 -8.20 2.34
CA PHE A 218 -20.29 -7.15 1.78
C PHE A 218 -19.92 -6.79 0.33
N LEU A 219 -18.62 -6.58 0.05
CA LEU A 219 -18.15 -6.30 -1.31
C LEU A 219 -18.40 -7.47 -2.27
N SER A 220 -18.23 -8.71 -1.79
CA SER A 220 -18.55 -9.90 -2.59
C SER A 220 -20.04 -9.97 -2.95
N GLN A 221 -20.94 -9.59 -2.02
CA GLN A 221 -22.37 -9.52 -2.30
C GLN A 221 -22.72 -8.45 -3.35
N ILE A 222 -21.97 -7.34 -3.41
CA ILE A 222 -22.11 -6.33 -4.48
C ILE A 222 -21.67 -6.92 -5.83
N VAL A 223 -20.54 -7.62 -5.89
CA VAL A 223 -20.07 -8.30 -7.12
C VAL A 223 -21.10 -9.33 -7.61
N ASP A 224 -21.72 -10.08 -6.69
CA ASP A 224 -22.74 -11.09 -7.02
C ASP A 224 -24.02 -10.49 -7.62
N THR A 225 -24.20 -9.16 -7.61
CA THR A 225 -25.32 -8.52 -8.29
C THR A 225 -25.19 -8.56 -9.82
N GLU A 226 -23.99 -8.76 -10.38
CA GLU A 226 -23.79 -8.99 -11.81
C GLU A 226 -24.53 -10.24 -12.28
N LYS A 227 -24.48 -11.31 -11.47
CA LYS A 227 -25.21 -12.57 -11.72
C LYS A 227 -26.73 -12.38 -11.70
N LYS A 228 -27.20 -11.23 -11.22
CA LYS A 228 -28.61 -10.85 -11.12
C LYS A 228 -28.97 -9.74 -12.12
N GLY A 229 -28.10 -9.49 -13.11
CA GLY A 229 -28.38 -8.61 -14.25
C GLY A 229 -27.90 -7.16 -14.10
N VAL A 230 -27.20 -6.80 -13.02
CA VAL A 230 -26.58 -5.47 -12.91
C VAL A 230 -25.37 -5.41 -13.85
N ALA A 231 -25.28 -4.34 -14.65
CA ALA A 231 -24.17 -4.19 -15.59
C ALA A 231 -22.83 -4.02 -14.83
N HIS A 232 -21.79 -4.72 -15.29
CA HIS A 232 -20.45 -4.69 -14.69
C HIS A 232 -19.90 -3.27 -14.46
N LYS A 233 -20.08 -2.38 -15.45
CA LYS A 233 -19.67 -0.96 -15.35
C LYS A 233 -20.30 -0.23 -14.15
N ASP A 234 -21.53 -0.58 -13.79
CA ASP A 234 -22.27 0.08 -12.71
C ASP A 234 -21.91 -0.55 -11.37
N VAL A 235 -21.70 -1.88 -11.32
CA VAL A 235 -21.11 -2.57 -10.17
C VAL A 235 -19.73 -1.99 -9.82
N HIS A 236 -18.87 -1.80 -10.81
CA HIS A 236 -17.55 -1.18 -10.63
C HIS A 236 -17.63 0.21 -9.98
N LYS A 237 -18.47 1.10 -10.53
CA LYS A 237 -18.67 2.46 -9.97
C LYS A 237 -19.25 2.46 -8.55
N ILE A 238 -20.09 1.48 -8.22
CA ILE A 238 -20.60 1.29 -6.86
C ILE A 238 -19.48 0.82 -5.93
N LEU A 239 -18.64 -0.12 -6.40
CA LEU A 239 -17.50 -0.63 -5.65
C LEU A 239 -16.47 0.47 -5.36
N ASP A 240 -16.25 1.44 -6.24
CA ASP A 240 -15.36 2.59 -6.00
C ASP A 240 -15.73 3.40 -4.74
N VAL A 241 -17.01 3.40 -4.39
CA VAL A 241 -17.49 3.98 -3.14
C VAL A 241 -17.37 2.97 -2.00
N ALA A 242 -17.88 1.75 -2.19
CA ALA A 242 -17.96 0.73 -1.16
C ALA A 242 -16.57 0.31 -0.63
N VAL A 243 -15.54 0.28 -1.47
CA VAL A 243 -14.18 -0.08 -1.03
C VAL A 243 -13.58 0.90 -0.03
N GLN A 244 -14.16 2.10 0.13
CA GLN A 244 -13.76 3.09 1.13
C GLN A 244 -14.24 2.75 2.55
N LEU A 245 -14.99 1.66 2.74
CA LEU A 245 -15.39 1.19 4.07
C LEU A 245 -14.16 0.93 4.95
N PRO A 246 -14.02 1.58 6.11
CA PRO A 246 -12.94 1.28 7.05
C PRO A 246 -13.24 0.00 7.83
N GLU A 247 -12.18 -0.70 8.25
CA GLU A 247 -12.31 -1.99 8.96
C GLU A 247 -11.68 -2.00 10.36
N SER A 248 -10.78 -1.05 10.67
CA SER A 248 -9.90 -1.18 11.84
C SER A 248 -10.02 -0.04 12.84
N GLU A 249 -10.78 -0.28 13.92
CA GLU A 249 -10.78 0.57 15.11
C GLU A 249 -9.37 0.72 15.69
N LYS A 250 -8.58 -0.36 15.65
CA LYS A 250 -7.21 -0.38 16.16
C LYS A 250 -6.31 0.63 15.43
N ILE A 251 -6.45 0.77 14.11
CA ILE A 251 -5.69 1.76 13.34
C ILE A 251 -6.10 3.17 13.77
N ILE A 252 -7.40 3.44 13.88
CA ILE A 252 -7.91 4.75 14.33
C ILE A 252 -7.41 5.06 15.74
N SER A 253 -7.61 4.14 16.69
CA SER A 253 -7.15 4.26 18.08
C SER A 253 -5.66 4.56 18.16
N LYS A 254 -4.83 3.80 17.42
CA LYS A 254 -3.38 4.04 17.37
C LYS A 254 -3.03 5.42 16.80
N MET A 255 -3.73 5.87 15.77
CA MET A 255 -3.48 7.18 15.18
C MET A 255 -3.85 8.31 16.15
N LEU A 256 -4.98 8.20 16.83
CA LEU A 256 -5.40 9.20 17.82
C LEU A 256 -4.45 9.20 19.03
N SER A 257 -4.01 8.04 19.52
CA SER A 257 -3.06 7.97 20.64
C SER A 257 -1.68 8.53 20.30
N ASP A 258 -1.15 8.20 19.11
CA ASP A 258 0.21 8.57 18.72
C ASP A 258 0.32 10.05 18.29
N TYR A 259 -0.76 10.65 17.77
CA TYR A 259 -0.70 11.96 17.13
C TYR A 259 -1.78 12.95 17.60
N GLY A 260 -2.87 12.50 18.22
CA GLY A 260 -4.04 13.33 18.52
C GLY A 260 -3.96 14.17 19.80
N HIS A 261 -2.99 13.94 20.69
CA HIS A 261 -2.94 14.57 22.02
C HIS A 261 -1.78 15.58 22.17
N GLY A 262 -1.93 16.77 21.59
CA GLY A 262 -1.01 17.91 21.80
C GLY A 262 0.39 17.75 21.20
N GLY A 263 0.52 16.86 20.20
CA GLY A 263 1.75 16.65 19.45
C GLY A 263 1.97 17.69 18.33
N SER A 264 2.81 17.35 17.35
CA SER A 264 3.02 18.18 16.17
C SER A 264 1.87 17.99 15.18
N ASP A 265 1.10 19.06 14.90
CA ASP A 265 0.04 19.07 13.88
C ASP A 265 0.59 18.71 12.50
N VAL A 266 1.79 19.18 12.14
CA VAL A 266 2.47 18.82 10.89
C VAL A 266 2.74 17.31 10.82
N ARG A 267 3.17 16.70 11.92
CA ARG A 267 3.40 15.25 11.97
C ARG A 267 2.09 14.48 11.87
N PHE A 268 1.02 14.96 12.51
CA PHE A 268 -0.29 14.35 12.42
C PHE A 268 -0.84 14.44 10.98
N ALA A 269 -0.77 15.61 10.35
CA ALA A 269 -1.12 15.83 8.95
C ALA A 269 -0.35 14.87 8.02
N LYS A 270 0.98 14.78 8.19
CA LYS A 270 1.79 13.86 7.40
C LYS A 270 1.30 12.41 7.55
N ARG A 271 0.99 11.98 8.77
CA ARG A 271 0.48 10.62 9.01
C ARG A 271 -0.88 10.39 8.35
N LEU A 272 -1.80 11.36 8.37
CA LEU A 272 -3.13 11.24 7.74
C LEU A 272 -3.03 10.98 6.24
N ILE A 273 -2.04 11.58 5.56
CA ILE A 273 -1.93 11.47 4.10
C ILE A 273 -0.94 10.40 3.64
N GLN A 274 -0.01 9.95 4.50
CA GLN A 274 1.14 9.11 4.12
C GLN A 274 0.75 7.85 3.35
N LYS A 275 -0.40 7.24 3.69
CA LYS A 275 -0.88 6.03 3.03
C LYS A 275 -1.26 6.23 1.55
N ALA A 276 -1.45 7.47 1.11
CA ALA A 276 -1.72 7.82 -0.28
C ALA A 276 -0.46 7.90 -1.15
N VAL A 277 0.74 7.86 -0.54
CA VAL A 277 2.00 7.97 -1.28
C VAL A 277 2.14 6.84 -2.28
N VAL A 278 2.50 7.16 -3.51
CA VAL A 278 2.79 6.18 -4.56
C VAL A 278 4.08 5.40 -4.26
N THR A 279 4.00 4.09 -4.37
CA THR A 279 5.10 3.13 -4.24
C THR A 279 5.22 2.31 -5.53
N ALA A 280 6.37 1.67 -5.72
CA ALA A 280 6.55 0.69 -6.78
C ALA A 280 6.19 -0.67 -6.20
N GLU A 281 5.16 -1.31 -6.75
CA GLU A 281 4.79 -2.68 -6.40
C GLU A 281 5.42 -3.68 -7.36
N HIS A 282 6.00 -4.75 -6.81
CA HIS A 282 6.43 -5.90 -7.59
C HIS A 282 5.20 -6.72 -8.02
N ILE A 283 4.95 -6.81 -9.33
CA ILE A 283 3.83 -7.61 -9.85
C ILE A 283 4.05 -9.09 -9.45
N HIS A 284 5.16 -9.68 -9.90
CA HIS A 284 5.69 -10.92 -9.36
C HIS A 284 6.56 -10.62 -8.13
N PRO A 285 6.21 -11.13 -6.93
CA PRO A 285 6.91 -10.78 -5.69
C PRO A 285 8.42 -11.06 -5.73
N LYS A 286 9.20 -10.13 -5.18
CA LYS A 286 10.66 -10.31 -5.06
C LYS A 286 11.07 -11.57 -4.30
N SER A 287 10.30 -11.94 -3.26
CA SER A 287 10.51 -13.17 -2.48
C SER A 287 10.33 -14.46 -3.31
N LYS A 288 9.66 -14.37 -4.46
CA LYS A 288 9.47 -15.46 -5.42
C LYS A 288 10.36 -15.31 -6.67
N GLY A 289 11.38 -14.46 -6.61
CA GLY A 289 12.34 -14.25 -7.71
C GLY A 289 11.95 -13.14 -8.71
N GLY A 290 10.96 -12.29 -8.38
CA GLY A 290 10.60 -11.14 -9.21
C GLY A 290 11.77 -10.18 -9.45
N PRO A 291 12.08 -9.84 -10.73
CA PRO A 291 13.18 -8.93 -11.04
C PRO A 291 12.88 -7.49 -10.63
N ASN A 292 13.94 -6.70 -10.49
CA ASN A 292 13.87 -5.25 -10.39
C ASN A 292 13.94 -4.64 -11.79
N ALA A 293 12.80 -4.57 -12.45
CA ALA A 293 12.66 -4.07 -13.82
C ALA A 293 11.28 -3.44 -14.01
N THR A 294 11.16 -2.53 -14.98
CA THR A 294 9.90 -1.80 -15.22
C THR A 294 8.73 -2.72 -15.55
N ASN A 295 8.97 -3.80 -16.29
CA ASN A 295 7.97 -4.81 -16.61
C ASN A 295 7.56 -5.72 -15.45
N ASN A 296 8.11 -5.53 -14.26
CA ASN A 296 7.66 -6.17 -13.05
C ASN A 296 7.18 -5.15 -12.02
N TYR A 297 6.93 -3.90 -12.43
CA TYR A 297 6.45 -2.84 -11.56
C TYR A 297 5.13 -2.24 -12.00
N MET A 298 4.31 -1.92 -11.00
CA MET A 298 3.15 -1.05 -11.15
C MET A 298 3.10 -0.02 -10.03
N GLY A 299 2.44 1.11 -10.28
CA GLY A 299 2.22 2.15 -9.28
C GLY A 299 1.08 1.75 -8.35
N GLU A 300 1.35 1.66 -7.05
CA GLU A 300 0.34 1.35 -6.04
C GLU A 300 0.50 2.28 -4.84
N CYS A 301 -0.58 2.55 -4.10
CA CYS A 301 -0.44 3.39 -2.91
C CYS A 301 0.17 2.61 -1.75
N GLN A 302 0.84 3.33 -0.84
CA GLN A 302 1.53 2.74 0.30
C GLN A 302 0.61 1.85 1.17
N GLU A 303 -0.67 2.18 1.28
CA GLU A 303 -1.64 1.32 1.98
C GLU A 303 -1.78 -0.04 1.31
N CYS A 304 -2.16 -0.06 0.04
CA CYS A 304 -2.49 -1.30 -0.68
C CYS A 304 -1.23 -2.17 -0.82
N ASN A 305 -0.11 -1.57 -1.24
CA ASN A 305 1.17 -2.27 -1.34
C ASN A 305 1.60 -2.85 0.01
N GLY A 306 1.57 -2.04 1.08
CA GLY A 306 1.99 -2.47 2.41
C GLY A 306 1.09 -3.56 3.03
N SER A 307 -0.18 -3.63 2.62
CA SER A 307 -1.15 -4.60 3.16
C SER A 307 -1.31 -5.86 2.31
N ARG A 308 -0.92 -5.85 1.03
CA ARG A 308 -0.86 -7.04 0.18
C ARG A 308 0.22 -8.01 0.65
N GLY A 309 1.42 -7.50 0.94
CA GLY A 309 2.56 -8.33 1.35
C GLY A 309 2.90 -9.41 0.32
N ASN A 310 2.76 -10.69 0.67
CA ASN A 310 2.99 -11.83 -0.23
C ASN A 310 1.70 -12.52 -0.71
N MET A 311 0.54 -11.90 -0.46
CA MET A 311 -0.76 -12.42 -0.84
C MET A 311 -0.90 -12.56 -2.37
N SER A 312 -1.56 -13.64 -2.79
CA SER A 312 -1.86 -13.87 -4.20
C SER A 312 -2.83 -12.80 -4.73
N TYR A 313 -2.80 -12.50 -6.03
CA TYR A 313 -3.80 -11.61 -6.64
C TYR A 313 -5.22 -12.14 -6.48
N ASP A 314 -5.41 -13.46 -6.49
CA ASP A 314 -6.72 -14.08 -6.29
C ASP A 314 -7.33 -13.78 -4.92
N GLU A 315 -6.53 -13.83 -3.87
CA GLU A 315 -6.97 -13.45 -2.54
C GLU A 315 -7.09 -11.92 -2.40
N TRP A 316 -6.18 -11.18 -3.04
CA TRP A 316 -6.16 -9.72 -2.99
C TRP A 316 -7.38 -9.09 -3.67
N MET A 317 -7.78 -9.61 -4.82
CA MET A 317 -8.97 -9.18 -5.56
C MET A 317 -10.28 -9.45 -4.79
N LYS A 318 -10.30 -10.34 -3.79
CA LYS A 318 -11.48 -10.45 -2.90
C LYS A 318 -11.61 -9.24 -1.97
N ARG A 319 -10.48 -8.64 -1.56
CA ARG A 319 -10.46 -7.42 -0.74
C ARG A 319 -10.68 -6.15 -1.55
N TYR A 320 -10.31 -6.18 -2.83
CA TYR A 320 -10.45 -5.08 -3.78
C TYR A 320 -11.01 -5.62 -5.11
N PRO A 321 -12.31 -5.92 -5.18
CA PRO A 321 -12.92 -6.53 -6.36
C PRO A 321 -12.93 -5.62 -7.61
N ASN A 322 -12.77 -4.31 -7.43
CA ASN A 322 -12.60 -3.35 -8.52
C ASN A 322 -11.15 -3.24 -9.04
N MET A 323 -10.20 -3.97 -8.44
CA MET A 323 -8.79 -3.95 -8.84
C MET A 323 -8.55 -4.23 -10.34
N PRO A 324 -9.21 -5.20 -11.01
CA PRO A 324 -8.99 -5.43 -12.44
C PRO A 324 -9.20 -4.19 -13.30
N ASP A 325 -10.27 -3.46 -13.04
CA ASP A 325 -10.62 -2.24 -13.76
C ASP A 325 -9.70 -1.08 -13.34
N ASN A 326 -9.32 -1.01 -12.05
CA ASN A 326 -8.39 0.01 -11.56
C ASN A 326 -6.99 -0.15 -12.16
N ILE A 327 -6.54 -1.38 -12.45
CA ILE A 327 -5.29 -1.61 -13.19
C ILE A 327 -5.41 -1.04 -14.60
N GLN A 328 -6.54 -1.24 -15.29
CA GLN A 328 -6.79 -0.66 -16.62
C GLN A 328 -6.78 0.88 -16.55
N VAL A 329 -7.50 1.48 -15.61
CA VAL A 329 -7.54 2.93 -15.41
C VAL A 329 -6.15 3.51 -15.13
N ASN A 330 -5.33 2.81 -14.33
CA ASN A 330 -3.94 3.20 -14.11
C ASN A 330 -3.09 3.08 -15.38
N ALA A 331 -3.20 1.96 -16.11
CA ALA A 331 -2.47 1.74 -17.35
C ALA A 331 -2.79 2.84 -18.38
N ASP A 332 -4.05 3.21 -18.51
CA ASP A 332 -4.50 4.30 -19.40
C ASP A 332 -3.93 5.66 -18.96
N ALA A 333 -3.98 5.96 -17.66
CA ALA A 333 -3.44 7.21 -17.12
C ALA A 333 -1.93 7.30 -17.33
N VAL A 334 -1.17 6.23 -17.06
CA VAL A 334 0.28 6.20 -17.29
C VAL A 334 0.61 6.30 -18.78
N THR A 335 -0.15 5.61 -19.64
CA THR A 335 0.01 5.70 -21.10
C THR A 335 -0.18 7.13 -21.60
N GLU A 336 -1.16 7.85 -21.07
CA GLU A 336 -1.39 9.25 -21.42
C GLU A 336 -0.22 10.16 -20.98
N GLU A 337 0.38 9.90 -19.82
CA GLU A 337 1.58 10.63 -19.36
C GLU A 337 2.85 10.28 -20.16
N ILE A 338 2.94 9.04 -20.67
CA ILE A 338 3.96 8.63 -21.66
C ILE A 338 3.77 9.40 -22.98
N ILE A 339 2.54 9.49 -23.49
CA ILE A 339 2.23 10.23 -24.73
C ILE A 339 2.62 11.70 -24.56
N LYS A 340 2.30 12.33 -23.42
CA LYS A 340 2.70 13.71 -23.09
C LYS A 340 4.20 13.93 -22.93
N GLY A 341 5.00 12.85 -22.88
CA GLY A 341 6.44 12.92 -22.67
C GLY A 341 6.85 13.32 -21.25
N LYS A 342 5.98 13.12 -20.26
CA LYS A 342 6.33 13.39 -18.84
C LYS A 342 7.29 12.37 -18.26
N ILE A 343 7.37 11.18 -18.86
CA ILE A 343 8.39 10.16 -18.59
C ILE A 343 9.16 9.82 -19.86
N GLY A 344 10.40 9.33 -19.72
CA GLY A 344 11.32 9.12 -20.84
C GLY A 344 10.83 8.10 -21.86
N GLY A 345 11.27 8.22 -23.12
CA GLY A 345 10.82 7.36 -24.22
C GLY A 345 11.17 5.87 -24.08
N ASN A 346 11.98 5.50 -23.09
CA ASN A 346 12.21 4.11 -22.72
C ASN A 346 11.01 3.46 -21.99
N TYR A 347 9.96 4.22 -21.67
CA TYR A 347 8.69 3.72 -21.15
C TYR A 347 7.65 3.44 -22.24
N ASP A 348 7.96 3.62 -23.53
CA ASP A 348 6.99 3.40 -24.61
C ASP A 348 6.45 1.96 -24.65
N ASP A 349 7.27 0.98 -24.24
CA ASP A 349 6.88 -0.44 -24.11
C ASP A 349 6.14 -0.76 -22.80
N TYR A 350 6.15 0.16 -21.82
CA TYR A 350 5.64 -0.09 -20.47
C TYR A 350 4.18 -0.58 -20.43
N PRO A 351 3.23 -0.02 -21.21
CA PRO A 351 1.86 -0.50 -21.17
C PRO A 351 1.71 -1.97 -21.59
N VAL A 352 2.46 -2.39 -22.62
CA VAL A 352 2.48 -3.78 -23.10
C VAL A 352 3.15 -4.69 -22.07
N ASP A 353 4.29 -4.26 -21.53
CA ASP A 353 5.00 -4.96 -20.45
C ASP A 353 4.09 -5.19 -19.22
N LEU A 354 3.32 -4.17 -18.83
CA LEU A 354 2.37 -4.23 -17.71
C LEU A 354 1.23 -5.22 -18.01
N LYS A 355 0.63 -5.14 -19.20
CA LYS A 355 -0.40 -6.09 -19.64
C LYS A 355 0.09 -7.53 -19.50
N ASP A 356 1.24 -7.84 -20.08
CA ASP A 356 1.74 -9.22 -20.11
C ASP A 356 2.13 -9.72 -18.71
N ALA A 357 2.68 -8.85 -17.86
CA ALA A 357 3.00 -9.20 -16.49
C ALA A 357 1.75 -9.50 -15.64
N ILE A 358 0.71 -8.68 -15.76
CA ILE A 358 -0.56 -8.85 -15.04
C ILE A 358 -1.33 -10.07 -15.55
N GLU A 359 -1.42 -10.25 -16.86
CA GLU A 359 -2.10 -11.39 -17.47
C GLU A 359 -1.47 -12.70 -16.99
N ARG A 360 -0.13 -12.78 -16.96
CA ARG A 360 0.59 -13.93 -16.43
C ARG A 360 0.36 -14.16 -14.94
N GLU A 361 0.53 -13.13 -14.11
CA GLU A 361 0.47 -13.26 -12.65
C GLU A 361 -0.95 -13.52 -12.12
N THR A 362 -1.96 -13.12 -12.89
CA THR A 362 -3.38 -13.39 -12.58
C THR A 362 -3.92 -14.66 -13.27
N GLY A 363 -3.11 -15.36 -14.06
CA GLY A 363 -3.54 -16.52 -14.83
C GLY A 363 -4.65 -16.20 -15.83
N GLY A 364 -4.59 -15.02 -16.46
CA GLY A 364 -5.55 -14.55 -17.47
C GLY A 364 -6.86 -13.99 -16.92
N LYS A 365 -7.01 -13.84 -15.59
CA LYS A 365 -8.22 -13.27 -14.97
C LYS A 365 -8.36 -11.77 -15.17
N VAL A 366 -7.23 -11.10 -15.38
CA VAL A 366 -7.15 -9.68 -15.72
C VAL A 366 -6.44 -9.57 -17.06
N VAL A 367 -7.14 -9.05 -18.06
CA VAL A 367 -6.61 -8.83 -19.41
C VAL A 367 -6.78 -7.36 -19.73
N LEU A 368 -5.66 -6.66 -19.91
CA LEU A 368 -5.66 -5.22 -20.18
C LEU A 368 -5.72 -4.96 -21.68
N THR A 369 -6.38 -3.86 -22.04
CA THR A 369 -6.32 -3.27 -23.38
C THR A 369 -5.39 -2.06 -23.32
N VAL A 370 -4.24 -2.13 -23.97
CA VAL A 370 -3.21 -1.10 -23.88
C VAL A 370 -2.75 -0.68 -25.27
N LYS A 371 -2.23 0.55 -25.37
CA LYS A 371 -1.56 0.99 -26.60
C LYS A 371 -0.17 0.39 -26.69
N ASN A 372 0.20 -0.07 -27.87
CA ASN A 372 1.57 -0.47 -28.17
C ASN A 372 2.45 0.77 -28.48
N PRO A 373 3.78 0.61 -28.60
CA PRO A 373 4.69 1.73 -28.88
C PRO A 373 4.35 2.51 -30.15
N GLU A 374 3.91 1.83 -31.22
CA GLU A 374 3.55 2.45 -32.50
C GLU A 374 2.29 3.31 -32.37
N GLU A 375 1.29 2.83 -31.62
CA GLU A 375 0.05 3.57 -31.33
C GLU A 375 0.31 4.78 -30.42
N ILE A 376 1.28 4.69 -29.53
CA ILE A 376 1.75 5.82 -28.71
C ILE A 376 2.45 6.86 -29.59
N ASP A 377 3.35 6.45 -30.47
CA ASP A 377 4.04 7.36 -31.39
C ASP A 377 3.05 8.04 -32.33
N LYS A 378 2.11 7.30 -32.92
CA LYS A 378 1.02 7.86 -33.72
C LYS A 378 0.19 8.88 -32.92
N ALA A 379 -0.14 8.58 -31.67
CA ALA A 379 -0.88 9.50 -30.81
C ALA A 379 -0.08 10.78 -30.49
N ARG A 380 1.25 10.71 -30.41
CA ARG A 380 2.12 11.89 -30.26
C ARG A 380 2.12 12.74 -31.53
N GLU A 381 2.28 12.10 -32.69
CA GLU A 381 2.27 12.76 -34.00
C GLU A 381 0.95 13.49 -34.25
N GLU A 382 -0.19 12.83 -34.04
CA GLU A 382 -1.53 13.41 -34.17
C GLU A 382 -1.76 14.63 -33.25
N ARG A 383 -1.06 14.69 -32.11
CA ARG A 383 -1.16 15.76 -31.13
C ARG A 383 -0.04 16.80 -31.23
N GLY A 384 0.88 16.66 -32.19
CA GLY A 384 2.05 17.54 -32.34
C GLY A 384 3.00 17.50 -31.15
N LEU A 385 3.04 16.40 -30.40
CA LEU A 385 3.89 16.23 -29.21
C LEU A 385 5.25 15.65 -29.62
N PRO A 386 6.37 16.17 -29.08
CA PRO A 386 7.68 15.64 -29.39
C PRO A 386 7.89 14.26 -28.75
N LYS A 387 8.59 13.37 -29.46
CA LYS A 387 9.02 12.10 -28.86
C LYS A 387 10.06 12.37 -27.77
N PRO A 388 9.82 12.00 -26.50
CA PRO A 388 10.80 12.18 -25.44
C PRO A 388 12.04 11.33 -25.72
N LYS A 389 13.22 11.89 -25.48
CA LYS A 389 14.47 11.11 -25.56
C LYS A 389 14.44 10.01 -24.50
N ALA A 390 14.98 8.84 -24.82
CA ALA A 390 15.23 7.81 -23.83
C ALA A 390 16.18 8.36 -22.74
N ASP A 391 15.83 8.21 -21.46
CA ASP A 391 16.71 8.65 -20.38
C ASP A 391 17.83 7.62 -20.20
N LEU A 392 18.96 7.84 -20.87
CA LEU A 392 20.11 6.95 -20.84
C LEU A 392 20.77 6.86 -19.45
N LYS A 393 20.47 7.78 -18.51
CA LYS A 393 20.92 7.65 -17.11
C LYS A 393 20.22 6.49 -16.41
N GLU A 394 19.02 6.09 -16.85
CA GLU A 394 18.25 4.99 -16.26
C GLU A 394 18.86 3.62 -16.54
N LYS A 395 19.46 3.42 -17.72
CA LYS A 395 20.19 2.17 -18.06
C LYS A 395 21.45 1.96 -17.21
N ALA A 396 22.11 3.04 -16.76
CA ALA A 396 23.33 2.97 -15.96
C ALA A 396 23.06 2.83 -14.44
N ASN A 397 21.90 3.27 -13.96
CA ASN A 397 21.59 3.37 -12.53
C ASN A 397 21.24 2.03 -11.84
N ALA A 398 21.14 0.92 -12.57
CA ALA A 398 20.97 -0.41 -12.00
C ALA A 398 22.18 -0.85 -11.12
N ALA A 399 23.37 -0.26 -11.32
CA ALA A 399 24.58 -0.60 -10.57
C ALA A 399 24.92 0.37 -9.41
N GLY A 400 24.33 1.57 -9.37
CA GLY A 400 24.82 2.69 -8.54
C GLY A 400 23.96 3.12 -7.35
N GLY A 401 22.75 2.57 -7.17
CA GLY A 401 21.86 2.98 -6.08
C GLY A 401 21.43 4.44 -6.17
N TYR A 402 20.73 4.81 -7.24
CA TYR A 402 20.14 6.15 -7.37
C TYR A 402 19.09 6.37 -6.27
N GLN A 403 19.28 7.45 -5.51
CA GLN A 403 18.24 8.01 -4.64
C GLN A 403 17.33 8.85 -5.54
N GLY A 404 16.02 8.62 -5.47
CA GLY A 404 15.01 9.28 -6.30
C GLY A 404 15.18 10.80 -6.41
N SER A 405 14.54 11.42 -7.40
CA SER A 405 14.66 12.87 -7.68
C SER A 405 14.30 13.77 -6.49
N TYR A 406 13.38 13.31 -5.62
CA TYR A 406 12.95 14.05 -4.45
C TYR A 406 13.89 13.85 -3.25
N ARG A 407 14.53 14.93 -2.79
CA ARG A 407 15.48 14.93 -1.66
C ARG A 407 14.85 15.17 -0.28
N GLY A 408 13.53 15.28 -0.19
CA GLY A 408 12.82 15.66 1.04
C GLY A 408 12.67 17.18 1.18
N ASN A 409 11.71 17.62 2.00
CA ASN A 409 11.49 19.03 2.32
C ASN A 409 12.17 19.41 3.64
N ALA A 410 13.13 20.34 3.60
CA ALA A 410 13.89 20.78 4.76
C ALA A 410 13.01 21.47 5.83
N GLU A 411 11.98 22.19 5.41
CA GLU A 411 11.00 22.80 6.32
C GLU A 411 10.20 21.71 7.06
N LEU A 412 9.80 20.65 6.36
CA LEU A 412 9.13 19.52 6.98
C LEU A 412 10.04 18.79 7.97
N ASP A 413 11.31 18.56 7.61
CA ASP A 413 12.28 17.94 8.51
C ASP A 413 12.47 18.76 9.79
N ALA A 414 12.53 20.09 9.68
CA ALA A 414 12.57 21.00 10.81
C ALA A 414 11.28 20.93 11.66
N ALA A 415 10.11 20.99 11.01
CA ALA A 415 8.80 20.99 11.68
C ALA A 415 8.47 19.65 12.38
N THR A 416 9.02 18.55 11.88
CA THR A 416 8.81 17.20 12.44
C THR A 416 9.91 16.77 13.41
N GLY A 417 11.00 17.54 13.53
CA GLY A 417 12.18 17.19 14.33
C GLY A 417 12.99 16.03 13.74
N SER A 418 12.80 15.72 12.46
CA SER A 418 13.50 14.66 11.72
C SER A 418 14.86 15.16 11.23
N LYS A 419 15.94 14.45 11.57
CA LYS A 419 17.26 14.66 10.95
C LYS A 419 17.45 13.70 9.78
N ARG A 420 16.59 13.74 8.75
CA ARG A 420 16.91 13.07 7.48
C ARG A 420 18.00 13.89 6.78
N GLY A 421 19.24 13.40 6.77
CA GLY A 421 20.25 13.89 5.82
C GLY A 421 21.51 14.57 6.36
N LYS A 422 21.80 14.58 7.67
CA LYS A 422 23.19 14.88 8.11
C LYS A 422 24.10 13.68 7.84
N LYS A 423 24.49 13.48 6.58
CA LYS A 423 25.76 12.80 6.28
C LYS A 423 26.84 13.63 6.95
N SER A 424 27.66 12.99 7.77
CA SER A 424 28.82 13.60 8.39
C SER A 424 29.70 14.22 7.30
N GLU A 425 29.81 15.55 7.30
CA GLU A 425 30.88 16.23 6.59
C GLU A 425 32.19 15.75 7.22
N LYS A 426 32.87 14.85 6.50
CA LYS A 426 34.24 14.47 6.78
C LYS A 426 35.07 15.71 6.49
N THR A 427 35.41 16.45 7.54
CA THR A 427 36.31 17.61 7.47
C THR A 427 37.60 17.19 6.76
N GLN A 428 37.90 17.86 5.65
CA GLN A 428 39.18 17.72 4.94
C GLN A 428 40.31 18.05 5.91
N LYS A 429 41.19 17.07 6.13
CA LYS A 429 42.40 17.25 6.91
C LYS A 429 43.49 17.69 5.94
N SER A 430 43.91 18.95 6.04
CA SER A 430 45.06 19.49 5.33
C SER A 430 46.36 18.82 5.80
N GLU A 431 47.21 18.48 4.84
CA GLU A 431 48.56 17.93 5.02
C GLU A 431 49.57 19.00 5.42
N ALA A 432 50.49 18.66 6.33
CA ALA A 432 51.94 18.97 6.36
C ALA A 432 52.56 18.47 7.70
N PRO A 433 53.90 18.39 7.88
CA PRO A 433 54.73 17.24 7.52
C PRO A 433 55.45 16.60 8.75
N ALA A 434 56.38 15.69 8.47
CA ALA A 434 56.86 14.59 9.31
C ALA A 434 57.86 14.88 10.46
N GLN A 435 57.76 14.02 11.50
CA GLN A 435 58.78 13.47 12.44
C GLN A 435 59.44 14.36 13.53
N PRO A 436 60.07 13.81 14.61
CA PRO A 436 60.30 12.41 14.98
C PRO A 436 59.92 12.00 16.45
N THR A 437 60.20 10.73 16.73
CA THR A 437 60.04 9.90 17.93
C THR A 437 60.30 10.51 19.32
N ARG A 438 59.49 10.08 20.32
CA ARG A 438 60.00 9.75 21.67
C ARG A 438 59.04 8.89 22.50
N THR A 439 59.68 7.98 23.22
CA THR A 439 59.19 7.00 24.20
C THR A 439 58.65 7.67 25.47
N GLY A 440 57.60 7.11 26.10
CA GLY A 440 57.12 7.63 27.39
C GLY A 440 55.89 6.92 27.98
N LYS A 441 56.10 6.32 29.14
CA LYS A 441 55.19 5.50 29.96
C LYS A 441 53.89 6.19 30.46
N SER A 442 52.88 5.33 30.67
CA SER A 442 51.90 5.32 31.79
C SER A 442 50.87 6.44 31.97
N LYS A 443 49.58 6.09 31.85
CA LYS A 443 48.55 6.12 32.93
C LYS A 443 47.15 5.88 32.34
N LYS A 444 46.65 4.63 32.42
CA LYS A 444 45.22 4.33 32.22
C LYS A 444 44.45 4.74 33.49
N LYS A 445 43.71 5.85 33.44
CA LYS A 445 42.62 6.13 34.39
C LYS A 445 41.40 5.30 33.98
N GLY A 446 41.04 4.32 34.80
CA GLY A 446 39.77 3.61 34.71
C GLY A 446 38.62 4.54 35.12
N LYS A 447 37.55 4.57 34.32
CA LYS A 447 36.24 5.05 34.76
C LYS A 447 35.49 3.86 35.36
N LYS A 448 35.10 4.01 36.63
CA LYS A 448 34.25 3.11 37.41
C LYS A 448 32.91 2.88 36.70
N HIS A 449 32.54 1.62 36.48
CA HIS A 449 31.14 1.23 36.38
C HIS A 449 30.57 1.16 37.80
N ILE A 450 29.48 1.89 38.03
CA ILE A 450 28.63 1.73 39.20
C ILE A 450 27.79 0.47 38.93
N MET A 451 28.15 -0.66 39.56
CA MET A 451 27.20 -1.75 39.77
C MET A 451 26.31 -1.34 40.95
N ARG A 452 25.00 -1.35 40.75
CA ARG A 452 24.04 -1.32 41.87
C ARG A 452 23.98 -2.74 42.44
N ASP A 453 24.15 -2.83 43.75
CA ASP A 453 24.06 -4.07 44.52
C ASP A 453 22.65 -4.67 44.41
N PHE A 454 22.60 -5.95 44.01
CA PHE A 454 21.38 -6.75 43.92
C PHE A 454 20.94 -7.35 45.27
N SER A 455 21.61 -7.01 46.38
CA SER A 455 21.32 -7.56 47.72
C SER A 455 20.11 -6.91 48.39
N GLU A 456 19.84 -5.63 48.14
CA GLU A 456 18.69 -4.93 48.72
C GLU A 456 17.34 -5.37 48.12
N LEU A 457 17.34 -5.77 46.85
CA LEU A 457 16.13 -6.25 46.17
C LEU A 457 15.72 -7.65 46.62
N ALA A 458 16.70 -8.49 47.00
CA ALA A 458 16.45 -9.82 47.54
C ALA A 458 15.89 -9.77 48.97
N GLN A 459 16.39 -8.87 49.82
CA GLN A 459 15.86 -8.69 51.18
C GLN A 459 14.44 -8.12 51.19
N ALA A 460 14.11 -7.21 50.27
CA ALA A 460 12.75 -6.68 50.13
C ALA A 460 11.73 -7.72 49.63
N GLN A 461 12.15 -8.71 48.84
CA GLN A 461 11.28 -9.80 48.41
C GLN A 461 11.05 -10.85 49.49
N GLN A 462 12.05 -11.12 50.32
CA GLN A 462 11.93 -12.08 51.43
C GLN A 462 11.00 -11.57 52.54
N GLN A 463 11.13 -10.30 52.93
CA GLN A 463 10.20 -9.69 53.92
C GLN A 463 8.75 -9.64 53.43
N LYS A 464 8.54 -9.54 52.11
CA LYS A 464 7.21 -9.51 51.51
C LYS A 464 6.55 -10.90 51.43
N GLN A 465 7.36 -11.96 51.37
CA GLN A 465 6.88 -13.34 51.43
C GLN A 465 6.56 -13.76 52.86
N GLU A 466 7.36 -13.32 53.84
CA GLU A 466 7.09 -13.59 55.26
C GLU A 466 5.83 -12.86 55.77
N ALA A 467 5.55 -11.65 55.29
CA ALA A 467 4.33 -10.91 55.61
C ALA A 467 3.05 -11.45 54.91
N GLN A 468 3.18 -12.37 53.95
CA GLN A 468 2.04 -13.03 53.29
C GLN A 468 1.77 -14.42 53.86
N ALA A 469 2.66 -14.93 54.72
CA ALA A 469 2.55 -16.25 55.37
C ALA A 469 2.16 -16.16 56.86
N ALA A 470 2.03 -14.94 57.40
CA ALA A 470 1.45 -14.63 58.71
C ALA A 470 0.07 -13.99 58.51
#